data_AF-A0A349PDN6-F1
#
_entry.id   AF-A0A349PDN6-F1
#
_cell.length_a   1.000
_cell.length_b   1.000
_cell.length_c   1.000
_cell.angle_alpha   90.00
_cell.angle_beta   90.00
_cell.angle_gamma   90.00
#
_symmetry.space_group_name_H-M   'P 1'
#
loop_
_entity.id
_entity.type
_entity.pdbx_description
1 polymer ?
#
loop_
_entity_poly.entity_id
_entity_poly.type
_entity_poly.pdbx_seq_one_letter_code
_entity_poly.pdbx_strand_id
1 'polypeptide(L)' 'MSPNREHFEKTYRQMNRLEFIHPDPLEFVWRYQSRADREIAGLIAACLAYG' A
#
# COMPACT_ATOMS: atom_id res chain seq x y z
N MET A 1 -23.61 1.92 -13.66
CA MET A 1 -23.81 1.33 -12.32
C MET A 1 -22.74 1.95 -11.42
N SER A 2 -23.13 2.70 -10.39
CA SER A 2 -22.15 3.27 -9.46
C SER A 2 -21.54 2.14 -8.62
N PRO A 3 -20.21 2.06 -8.46
CA PRO A 3 -19.60 1.04 -7.62
C PRO A 3 -20.11 1.18 -6.19
N ASN A 4 -20.49 0.05 -5.58
CA ASN A 4 -20.96 -0.03 -4.21
C ASN A 4 -19.83 -0.48 -3.26
N ARG A 5 -20.06 -0.44 -1.95
CA ARG A 5 -19.04 -0.82 -0.95
C ARG A 5 -18.49 -2.24 -1.19
N GLU A 6 -19.37 -3.19 -1.51
CA GLU A 6 -18.99 -4.59 -1.71
C GLU A 6 -18.05 -4.77 -2.90
N HIS A 7 -18.25 -3.99 -3.97
CA HIS A 7 -17.35 -3.95 -5.11
C HIS A 7 -15.94 -3.52 -4.69
N PHE A 8 -15.80 -2.45 -3.90
CA PHE A 8 -14.48 -1.99 -3.43
C PHE A 8 -13.81 -2.97 -2.47
N GLU A 9 -14.55 -3.57 -1.57
CA GLU A 9 -14.04 -4.61 -0.65
C GLU A 9 -13.50 -5.82 -1.42
N LYS A 10 -14.23 -6.26 -2.44
CA LYS A 10 -13.79 -7.35 -3.31
C LYS A 10 -12.49 -7.00 -4.03
N THR A 11 -12.44 -5.83 -4.65
CA THR A 11 -11.25 -5.36 -5.38
C THR A 11 -10.05 -5.23 -4.44
N TYR A 12 -10.24 -4.64 -3.26
CA TYR A 12 -9.18 -4.51 -2.25
C TYR A 12 -8.61 -5.87 -1.86
N ARG A 13 -9.46 -6.86 -1.55
CA ARG A 13 -9.00 -8.22 -1.20
C ARG A 13 -8.28 -8.93 -2.35
N GLN A 14 -8.63 -8.63 -3.59
CA GLN A 14 -7.98 -9.23 -4.75
C GLN A 14 -6.60 -8.61 -5.01
N MET A 15 -6.50 -7.28 -4.91
CA MET A 15 -5.33 -6.51 -5.34
C MET A 15 -4.35 -6.15 -4.22
N ASN A 16 -4.79 -6.10 -2.95
CA ASN A 16 -3.91 -5.77 -1.84
C ASN A 16 -3.03 -6.97 -1.44
N ARG A 17 -2.02 -7.27 -2.26
CA ARG A 17 -1.06 -8.37 -2.05
C ARG A 17 0.35 -7.83 -2.03
N LEU A 18 1.18 -8.38 -1.12
CA LEU A 18 2.59 -7.99 -0.99
C LEU A 18 3.39 -8.26 -2.27
N GLU A 19 3.03 -9.29 -3.04
CA GLU A 19 3.67 -9.65 -4.30
C GLU A 19 3.57 -8.55 -5.38
N PHE A 20 2.58 -7.67 -5.28
CA PHE A 20 2.40 -6.54 -6.21
C PHE A 20 3.08 -5.25 -5.74
N ILE A 21 3.77 -5.27 -4.60
CA ILE A 21 4.44 -4.08 -4.07
C ILE A 21 5.75 -3.82 -4.82
N HIS A 22 6.59 -4.83 -5.09
CA HIS A 22 7.86 -4.60 -5.78
C HIS A 22 7.62 -4.19 -7.24
N PRO A 23 8.30 -3.16 -7.80
CA PRO A 23 9.44 -2.41 -7.26
C PRO A 23 9.12 -1.08 -6.55
N ASP A 24 7.89 -0.89 -6.08
CA ASP A 24 7.44 0.35 -5.45
C ASP A 24 8.17 0.66 -4.13
N PRO A 25 8.51 1.93 -3.85
CA PRO A 25 9.11 2.35 -2.57
C PRO A 25 8.32 1.92 -1.32
N LEU A 26 7.02 1.63 -1.43
CA LEU A 26 6.21 1.13 -0.32
C LEU A 26 6.74 -0.20 0.24
N GLU A 27 7.55 -0.96 -0.51
CA GLU A 27 8.20 -2.17 0.00
C GLU A 27 9.03 -1.91 1.27
N PHE A 28 9.59 -0.70 1.40
CA PHE A 28 10.45 -0.34 2.53
C PHE A 28 9.68 -0.22 3.84
N VAL A 29 8.37 0.07 3.80
CA VAL A 29 7.52 0.15 5.00
C VAL A 29 7.54 -1.17 5.77
N TRP A 30 7.50 -2.29 5.05
CA TRP A 30 7.46 -3.62 5.67
C TRP A 30 8.77 -4.04 6.34
N ARG A 31 9.86 -3.30 6.16
CA ARG A 31 11.15 -3.57 6.82
C ARG A 31 11.17 -3.11 8.28
N TYR A 32 10.24 -2.26 8.69
CA TYR A 32 10.18 -1.71 10.05
C TYR A 32 9.15 -2.46 10.90
N GLN A 33 9.43 -2.67 12.19
CA GLN A 33 8.50 -3.32 13.13
C GLN A 33 7.61 -2.31 13.87
N SER A 34 8.17 -1.14 14.22
CA SER A 34 7.46 -0.05 14.89
C SER A 34 6.42 0.57 13.97
N ARG A 35 5.25 0.91 14.52
CA ARG A 35 4.21 1.64 13.78
C ARG A 35 4.65 3.05 13.41
N ALA A 36 5.35 3.74 14.32
CA ALA A 36 5.84 5.09 14.07
C ALA A 36 6.83 5.12 12.90
N ASP A 37 7.75 4.15 12.85
CA ASP A 37 8.74 4.06 11.77
C ASP A 37 8.07 3.73 10.43
N ARG A 38 7.02 2.89 10.44
CA ARG A 38 6.22 2.59 9.24
C ARG A 38 5.48 3.81 8.72
N GLU A 39 4.96 4.66 9.59
CA GLU A 39 4.28 5.90 9.19
C GLU A 39 5.26 6.85 8.48
N ILE A 40 6.46 7.03 9.04
CA ILE A 40 7.50 7.87 8.44
C ILE A 40 7.96 7.29 7.10
N ALA A 41 8.29 5.99 7.06
CA ALA A 41 8.70 5.32 5.84
C ALA A 41 7.61 5.36 4.77
N GLY A 42 6.34 5.20 5.16
CA GLY A 42 5.19 5.25 4.26
C GLY A 42 4.96 6.63 3.67
N LEU A 43 5.11 7.68 4.48
CA LEU A 43 5.04 9.06 4.00
C LEU A 43 6.13 9.35 2.97
N ILE A 44 7.37 8.97 3.27
CA ILE A 44 8.51 9.15 2.34
C ILE A 44 8.30 8.33 1.06
N ALA A 45 7.87 7.07 1.19
CA ALA A 45 7.58 6.20 0.04
C ALA A 45 6.50 6.80 -0.87
N ALA A 46 5.42 7.35 -0.29
CA ALA A 46 4.37 8.02 -1.06
C ALA A 46 4.88 9.25 -1.81
N CYS A 47 5.84 10.00 -1.23
CA CYS A 47 6.51 11.10 -1.91
C CYS A 47 7.44 10.64 -3.04
N LEU A 48 7.85 9.37 -3.09
CA LEU A 48 8.74 8.81 -4.11
C LEU A 48 8.03 7.91 -5.12
N ALA A 49 6.77 7.55 -4.84
CA ALA A 49 5.91 6.75 -5.71
C ALA A 49 5.39 7.59 -6.89
N TYR A 50 6.30 8.15 -7.69
CA TYR A 50 6.03 8.94 -8.89
C TYR A 50 5.61 8.07 -10.09
N GLY A 51 4.91 6.95 -9.84
CA GLY A 51 4.50 5.97 -10.85
C GLY A 51 3.93 6.57 -12.12
#